data_AF-F0H6U1-F1
#
_entry.id   AF-F0H6U1-F1
#
_cell.length_a   1.000
_cell.length_b   1.000
_cell.length_c   1.000
_cell.angle_alpha   90.00
_cell.angle_beta   90.00
_cell.angle_gamma   90.00
#
_symmetry.space_group_name_H-M   'P 1'
#
loop_
_entity.id
_entity.type
_entity.pdbx_description
1 polymer ?
#
loop_
_entity_poly.entity_id
_entity_poly.type
_entity_poly.pdbx_seq_one_letter_code
_entity_poly.pdbx_strand_id
1 'polypeptide(L)'
;MFNDGVATGTQKSNEYAFINGGYYTMSERTATGINIDDVFGREFKKNVKSTICLPFNISPTEAAQLDGKIYQLTGASDGVFTFNPCNSIEAFKPYVFIANSTAKCLSPFRNKTVLSGNAIPATIGDYTFAGTMTKVTKVSTAETSCFIYTAANGSFVKANSNGGVVIPAYRCYFQTKSDVAAPAKMQFINESTGLSTLTLYDDDNIYTLQGVCLGRCSTLPALPKGIYIYKGRKILK
;
A
#
# COMPACT_ATOMS: atom_id res chain seq x y z
N MET A 1 -2.95 9.38 10.30
CA MET A 1 -3.96 9.92 9.37
C MET A 1 -3.82 9.14 8.07
N PHE A 2 -4.87 8.45 7.61
CA PHE A 2 -4.85 7.81 6.30
C PHE A 2 -4.97 8.90 5.25
N ASN A 3 -4.01 8.96 4.32
CA ASN A 3 -4.03 9.92 3.23
C ASN A 3 -5.02 9.44 2.16
N ASP A 4 -6.20 10.05 2.15
CA ASP A 4 -7.22 9.98 1.11
C ASP A 4 -7.06 11.11 0.07
N GLY A 5 -5.99 11.90 0.15
CA GLY A 5 -5.76 13.04 -0.74
C GLY A 5 -6.47 14.32 -0.32
N VAL A 6 -7.04 14.38 0.89
CA VAL A 6 -7.65 15.61 1.43
C VAL A 6 -6.61 16.37 2.26
N ALA A 7 -6.48 17.67 2.01
CA ALA A 7 -5.50 18.53 2.67
C ALA A 7 -5.66 18.47 4.22
N THR A 8 -4.54 18.23 4.89
CA THR A 8 -4.35 17.96 6.33
C THR A 8 -4.70 19.13 7.28
N GLY A 9 -5.40 20.16 6.79
CA GLY A 9 -5.69 21.39 7.55
C GLY A 9 -6.90 21.30 8.51
N THR A 10 -7.76 20.30 8.39
CA THR A 10 -9.05 20.30 9.11
C THR A 10 -9.38 18.94 9.72
N GLN A 11 -8.54 18.46 10.62
CA GLN A 11 -8.94 17.40 11.55
C GLN A 11 -8.48 17.78 12.96
N LYS A 12 -9.15 18.80 13.52
CA LYS A 12 -9.26 18.93 14.97
C LYS A 12 -10.57 18.27 15.39
N SER A 13 -10.50 17.51 16.47
CA SER A 13 -11.70 17.04 17.17
C SER A 13 -12.59 18.24 17.48
N ASN A 14 -13.90 18.05 17.40
CA ASN A 14 -14.81 18.16 18.54
C ASN A 14 -16.24 17.85 18.07
N GLU A 15 -16.99 17.23 18.96
CA GLU A 15 -18.42 17.38 19.18
C GLU A 15 -19.27 18.16 18.14
N TYR A 16 -20.27 17.43 17.61
CA TYR A 16 -21.54 17.86 17.01
C TYR A 16 -21.59 18.71 15.71
N ALA A 17 -22.31 18.11 14.75
CA ALA A 17 -23.25 18.60 13.73
C ALA A 17 -23.06 19.95 12.99
N PHE A 18 -23.16 19.89 11.66
CA PHE A 18 -23.94 20.84 10.85
C PHE A 18 -24.78 20.12 9.78
N ILE A 19 -26.06 20.46 9.76
CA ILE A 19 -27.01 20.28 8.66
C ILE A 19 -27.00 21.59 7.86
N ASN A 20 -26.99 21.48 6.52
CA ASN A 20 -27.69 22.29 5.51
C ASN A 20 -26.80 22.63 4.29
N GLY A 21 -27.20 22.13 3.11
CA GLY A 21 -26.78 22.69 1.82
C GLY A 21 -25.86 21.85 0.92
N GLY A 22 -26.19 20.58 0.65
CA GLY A 22 -25.54 19.81 -0.41
C GLY A 22 -26.23 18.47 -0.66
N TYR A 23 -27.28 18.49 -1.48
CA TYR A 23 -28.09 17.32 -1.79
C TYR A 23 -27.26 16.17 -2.40
N TYR A 24 -27.52 14.95 -1.93
CA TYR A 24 -27.46 13.74 -2.76
C TYR A 24 -28.76 12.96 -2.58
N THR A 25 -29.55 12.86 -3.65
CA THR A 25 -30.75 12.03 -3.72
C THR A 25 -30.36 10.57 -3.88
N MET A 26 -30.85 9.72 -2.97
CA MET A 26 -30.68 8.27 -2.98
C MET A 26 -31.74 7.63 -3.89
N SER A 27 -31.32 7.00 -4.98
CA SER A 27 -32.17 6.10 -5.78
C SER A 27 -31.80 4.65 -5.45
N GLU A 28 -32.62 4.08 -4.58
CA GLU A 28 -32.88 2.66 -4.30
C GLU A 28 -31.78 1.78 -3.68
N ARG A 29 -32.03 1.48 -2.40
CA ARG A 29 -31.35 0.56 -1.49
C ARG A 29 -31.85 -0.87 -1.75
N THR A 30 -30.96 -1.85 -1.76
CA THR A 30 -31.34 -3.21 -1.36
C THR A 30 -30.34 -3.75 -0.33
N ALA A 31 -30.89 -4.02 0.86
CA ALA A 31 -30.28 -4.58 2.07
C ALA A 31 -29.52 -3.64 3.02
N THR A 32 -29.72 -3.92 4.31
CA THR A 32 -29.42 -3.09 5.48
C THR A 32 -28.03 -3.44 6.02
N GLY A 33 -27.07 -2.55 5.83
CA GLY A 33 -25.76 -2.59 6.46
C GLY A 33 -25.34 -1.18 6.82
N ILE A 34 -24.90 -0.97 8.07
CA ILE A 34 -24.44 0.31 8.62
C ILE A 34 -23.04 0.60 8.06
N ASN A 35 -22.89 0.85 6.75
CA ASN A 35 -21.59 1.14 6.16
C ASN A 35 -21.59 2.54 5.54
N ILE A 36 -20.90 3.48 6.21
CA ILE A 36 -20.88 4.91 5.88
C ILE A 36 -19.75 5.25 4.87
N ASP A 37 -18.90 4.27 4.51
CA ASP A 37 -17.87 4.45 3.47
C ASP A 37 -18.30 3.76 2.16
N ASP A 38 -18.44 4.54 1.08
CA ASP A 38 -18.63 4.02 -0.27
C ASP A 38 -17.33 3.37 -0.78
N VAL A 39 -17.24 2.04 -0.63
CA VAL A 39 -16.09 1.24 -1.08
C VAL A 39 -15.81 1.39 -2.57
N PHE A 40 -16.85 1.60 -3.39
CA PHE A 40 -16.74 1.74 -4.84
C PHE A 40 -16.35 3.17 -5.24
N GLY A 41 -16.70 4.15 -4.41
CA GLY A 41 -16.35 5.56 -4.54
C GLY A 41 -14.91 5.90 -4.13
N ARG A 42 -14.19 4.98 -3.47
CA ARG A 42 -12.81 5.18 -3.02
C ARG A 42 -11.86 5.42 -4.20
N GLU A 43 -11.18 6.56 -4.17
CA GLU A 43 -10.09 6.85 -5.10
C GLU A 43 -8.78 6.23 -4.59
N PHE A 44 -8.05 5.59 -5.49
CA PHE A 44 -6.70 5.09 -5.27
C PHE A 44 -5.73 5.97 -6.04
N LYS A 45 -4.60 6.34 -5.44
CA LYS A 45 -3.55 7.11 -6.11
C LYS A 45 -2.59 6.16 -6.84
N LYS A 46 -2.16 6.55 -8.04
CA LYS A 46 -1.18 5.81 -8.84
C LYS A 46 0.07 5.47 -8.03
N ASN A 47 0.53 4.22 -8.12
CA ASN A 47 1.73 3.68 -7.48
C ASN A 47 1.76 3.77 -5.94
N VAL A 48 0.62 4.04 -5.30
CA VAL A 48 0.50 4.11 -3.85
C VAL A 48 -0.02 2.79 -3.30
N LYS A 49 0.71 2.22 -2.34
CA LYS A 49 0.31 1.01 -1.61
C LYS A 49 -0.90 1.31 -0.74
N SER A 50 -2.03 0.71 -1.10
CA SER A 50 -3.31 0.91 -0.44
C SER A 50 -3.82 -0.39 0.13
N THR A 51 -4.13 -0.44 1.42
CA THR A 51 -4.76 -1.63 2.01
C THR A 51 -6.23 -1.72 1.65
N ILE A 52 -6.73 -2.92 1.37
CA ILE A 52 -8.14 -3.21 1.11
C ILE A 52 -8.58 -4.49 1.85
N CYS A 53 -9.80 -4.48 2.37
CA CYS A 53 -10.48 -5.67 2.88
C CYS A 53 -11.94 -5.58 2.44
N LEU A 54 -12.29 -6.31 1.37
CA LEU A 54 -13.56 -6.11 0.68
C LEU A 54 -14.63 -7.06 1.22
N PRO A 55 -15.91 -6.65 1.27
CA PRO A 55 -17.00 -7.52 1.69
C PRO A 55 -17.54 -8.38 0.53
N PHE A 56 -16.76 -8.60 -0.53
CA PHE A 56 -17.13 -9.40 -1.69
C PHE A 56 -15.89 -10.00 -2.34
N ASN A 57 -16.08 -11.08 -3.09
CA ASN A 57 -15.01 -11.75 -3.82
C ASN A 57 -14.71 -11.03 -5.14
N ILE A 58 -13.45 -11.00 -5.57
CA ILE A 58 -13.03 -10.70 -6.95
C ILE A 58 -12.34 -11.96 -7.48
N SER A 59 -12.93 -12.59 -8.49
CA SER A 59 -12.36 -13.77 -9.15
C SER A 59 -11.17 -13.41 -10.04
N PRO A 60 -10.34 -14.40 -10.45
CA PRO A 60 -9.25 -14.18 -11.42
C PRO A 60 -9.66 -13.44 -12.69
N THR A 61 -10.81 -13.78 -13.26
CA THR A 61 -11.34 -13.12 -14.46
C THR A 61 -11.73 -11.67 -14.19
N GLU A 62 -12.33 -11.41 -13.03
CA GLU A 62 -12.75 -10.07 -12.62
C GLU A 62 -11.56 -9.17 -12.27
N ALA A 63 -10.48 -9.73 -11.72
CA ALA A 63 -9.28 -8.97 -11.37
C ALA A 63 -8.60 -8.33 -12.59
N ALA A 64 -8.83 -8.84 -13.80
CA ALA A 64 -8.37 -8.20 -15.04
C ALA A 64 -9.00 -6.82 -15.29
N GLN A 65 -10.14 -6.51 -14.64
CA GLN A 65 -10.79 -5.20 -14.71
C GLN A 65 -10.19 -4.19 -13.72
N LEU A 66 -9.38 -4.65 -12.76
CA LEU A 66 -8.69 -3.75 -11.83
C LEU A 66 -7.56 -3.04 -12.55
N ASP A 67 -7.55 -1.72 -12.46
CA ASP A 67 -6.43 -0.92 -12.92
C ASP A 67 -5.30 -0.88 -11.88
N GLY A 68 -4.71 -2.05 -11.60
CA GLY A 68 -3.64 -2.18 -10.62
C GLY A 68 -3.27 -3.63 -10.33
N LYS A 69 -2.44 -3.81 -9.30
CA LYS A 69 -1.97 -5.11 -8.84
C LYS A 69 -2.43 -5.37 -7.42
N ILE A 70 -2.79 -6.62 -7.15
CA ILE A 70 -3.20 -7.10 -5.82
C ILE A 70 -2.10 -7.97 -5.26
N TYR A 71 -1.86 -7.83 -3.96
CA TYR A 71 -0.90 -8.62 -3.22
C TYR A 71 -1.49 -9.13 -1.91
N GLN A 72 -1.15 -10.37 -1.59
CA GLN A 72 -1.53 -11.04 -0.35
C GLN A 72 -0.30 -11.25 0.53
N LEU A 73 -0.50 -11.22 1.85
CA LEU A 73 0.55 -11.53 2.81
C LEU A 73 0.93 -13.01 2.71
N THR A 74 2.22 -13.31 2.57
CA THR A 74 2.76 -14.68 2.44
C THR A 74 3.91 -14.97 3.39
N GLY A 75 4.49 -13.95 4.02
CA GLY A 75 5.53 -14.10 5.03
C GLY A 75 5.58 -12.91 5.97
N ALA A 76 6.11 -13.12 7.18
CA ALA A 76 6.44 -12.04 8.10
C ALA A 76 7.61 -12.46 9.00
N SER A 77 8.65 -11.64 9.07
CA SER A 77 9.80 -11.83 9.98
C SER A 77 10.47 -10.49 10.23
N ASP A 78 10.98 -10.28 11.44
CA ASP A 78 11.82 -9.12 11.80
C ASP A 78 11.26 -7.76 11.35
N GLY A 79 9.95 -7.55 11.55
CA GLY A 79 9.26 -6.32 11.14
C GLY A 79 9.01 -6.17 9.64
N VAL A 80 9.34 -7.18 8.82
CA VAL A 80 9.12 -7.19 7.37
C VAL A 80 7.90 -8.04 7.05
N PHE A 81 6.88 -7.43 6.44
CA PHE A 81 5.73 -8.14 5.89
C PHE A 81 5.97 -8.41 4.40
N THR A 82 6.01 -9.69 4.03
CA THR A 82 6.28 -10.16 2.66
C THR A 82 4.97 -10.45 1.95
N PHE A 83 4.82 -9.84 0.78
CA PHE A 83 3.63 -9.90 -0.05
C PHE A 83 3.94 -10.48 -1.42
N ASN A 84 3.14 -11.47 -1.84
CA ASN A 84 3.21 -12.01 -3.21
C ASN A 84 2.02 -11.52 -4.03
N PRO A 85 2.20 -11.35 -5.35
CA PRO A 85 1.10 -11.01 -6.24
C PRO A 85 0.04 -12.11 -6.21
N CYS A 86 -1.22 -11.71 -6.22
CA CYS A 86 -2.36 -12.60 -6.42
C CYS A 86 -3.30 -12.00 -7.47
N ASN A 87 -4.12 -12.86 -8.07
CA ASN A 87 -5.08 -12.47 -9.09
C ASN A 87 -6.53 -12.57 -8.60
N SER A 88 -6.76 -12.79 -7.31
CA SER A 88 -8.10 -12.86 -6.73
C SER A 88 -8.14 -12.19 -5.37
N ILE A 89 -9.35 -11.81 -4.97
CA ILE A 89 -9.68 -11.32 -3.63
C ILE A 89 -10.78 -12.21 -3.09
N GLU A 90 -10.55 -12.77 -1.92
CA GLU A 90 -11.61 -13.39 -1.13
C GLU A 90 -12.18 -12.34 -0.17
N ALA A 91 -13.50 -12.38 0.00
CA ALA A 91 -14.21 -11.50 0.90
C ALA A 91 -13.64 -11.61 2.31
N PHE A 92 -13.62 -10.48 3.00
CA PHE A 92 -13.19 -10.36 4.39
C PHE A 92 -11.70 -10.58 4.65
N LYS A 93 -10.90 -10.95 3.65
CA LYS A 93 -9.45 -11.08 3.79
C LYS A 93 -8.71 -9.76 3.46
N PRO A 94 -7.57 -9.49 4.09
CA PRO A 94 -6.81 -8.26 3.87
C PRO A 94 -5.81 -8.42 2.73
N TYR A 95 -5.75 -7.40 1.86
CA TYR A 95 -4.82 -7.32 0.72
C TYR A 95 -4.18 -5.94 0.63
N VAL A 96 -3.08 -5.85 -0.12
CA VAL A 96 -2.53 -4.58 -0.60
C VAL A 96 -2.84 -4.44 -2.09
N PHE A 97 -3.36 -3.29 -2.47
CA PHE A 97 -3.62 -2.91 -3.85
C PHE A 97 -2.73 -1.73 -4.24
N ILE A 98 -2.08 -1.83 -5.39
CA ILE A 98 -1.26 -0.77 -5.99
C ILE A 98 -1.89 -0.42 -7.33
N ALA A 99 -2.48 0.77 -7.41
CA ALA A 99 -3.16 1.24 -8.62
C ALA A 99 -2.16 1.69 -9.70
N ASN A 100 -2.46 1.41 -10.98
CA ASN A 100 -1.65 1.89 -12.10
C ASN A 100 -2.00 3.33 -12.49
N SER A 101 -3.20 3.81 -12.15
CA SER A 101 -3.63 5.20 -12.33
C SER A 101 -4.32 5.75 -11.08
N THR A 102 -4.48 7.08 -11.03
CA THR A 102 -5.27 7.71 -9.97
C THR A 102 -6.74 7.65 -10.38
N ALA A 103 -7.51 6.76 -9.77
CA ALA A 103 -8.89 6.48 -10.17
C ALA A 103 -9.71 5.76 -9.08
N LYS A 104 -11.03 5.70 -9.30
CA LYS A 104 -11.95 4.83 -8.54
C LYS A 104 -11.88 3.39 -9.06
N CYS A 105 -10.78 2.71 -8.76
CA CYS A 105 -10.46 1.37 -9.29
C CYS A 105 -11.48 0.28 -8.93
N LEU A 106 -12.34 0.50 -7.91
CA LEU A 106 -13.36 -0.45 -7.50
C LEU A 106 -14.74 -0.20 -8.14
N SER A 107 -14.93 0.90 -8.88
CA SER A 107 -16.21 1.24 -9.52
C SER A 107 -16.79 0.19 -10.48
N PRO A 108 -16.00 -0.64 -11.21
CA PRO A 108 -16.55 -1.72 -12.03
C PRO A 108 -17.32 -2.77 -11.22
N PHE A 109 -17.06 -2.88 -9.91
CA PHE A 109 -17.64 -3.88 -9.02
C PHE A 109 -18.91 -3.42 -8.29
N ARG A 110 -19.47 -2.25 -8.64
CA ARG A 110 -20.64 -1.67 -7.96
C ARG A 110 -21.89 -2.55 -7.93
N ASN A 111 -21.99 -3.51 -8.85
CA ASN A 111 -23.11 -4.46 -8.94
C ASN A 111 -22.88 -5.76 -8.14
N LYS A 112 -21.75 -5.89 -7.45
CA LYS A 112 -21.43 -7.08 -6.66
C LYS A 112 -22.28 -7.11 -5.40
N THR A 113 -22.80 -8.29 -5.08
CA THR A 113 -23.44 -8.54 -3.79
C THR A 113 -22.44 -8.34 -2.66
N VAL A 114 -22.73 -7.39 -1.77
CA VAL A 114 -21.98 -7.17 -0.54
C VAL A 114 -22.39 -8.23 0.48
N LEU A 115 -21.42 -8.99 0.96
CA LEU A 115 -21.59 -10.03 1.96
C LEU A 115 -21.56 -9.40 3.37
N SER A 116 -22.30 -10.01 4.29
CA SER A 116 -22.24 -9.69 5.72
C SER A 116 -21.29 -10.67 6.42
N GLY A 117 -20.36 -10.16 7.21
CA GLY A 117 -19.37 -10.98 7.88
C GLY A 117 -18.33 -10.15 8.64
N ASN A 118 -17.41 -10.85 9.28
CA ASN A 118 -16.29 -10.26 10.01
C ASN A 118 -15.01 -10.40 9.19
N ALA A 119 -14.09 -9.44 9.34
CA ALA A 119 -12.76 -9.53 8.74
C ALA A 119 -12.02 -10.78 9.25
N ILE A 120 -11.36 -11.47 8.33
CA ILE A 120 -10.55 -12.66 8.58
C ILE A 120 -9.07 -12.24 8.49
N PRO A 121 -8.39 -12.05 9.63
CA PRO A 121 -7.00 -11.60 9.64
C PRO A 121 -6.06 -12.66 9.05
N ALA A 122 -4.97 -12.20 8.44
CA ALA A 122 -3.84 -13.03 8.05
C ALA A 122 -2.74 -12.91 9.10
N THR A 123 -2.44 -13.98 9.82
CA THR A 123 -1.43 -14.01 10.88
C THR A 123 -0.30 -14.97 10.53
N ILE A 124 0.94 -14.51 10.66
CA ILE A 124 2.16 -15.29 10.45
C ILE A 124 3.07 -15.03 11.66
N GLY A 125 3.20 -16.04 12.52
CA GLY A 125 3.88 -15.87 13.81
C GLY A 125 3.23 -14.77 14.65
N ASP A 126 4.03 -13.82 15.10
CA ASP A 126 3.60 -12.69 15.95
C ASP A 126 3.15 -11.45 15.15
N TYR A 127 2.99 -11.60 13.83
CA TYR A 127 2.61 -10.53 12.92
C TYR A 127 1.23 -10.79 12.34
N THR A 128 0.35 -9.80 12.42
CA THR A 128 -1.01 -9.87 11.88
C THR A 128 -1.26 -8.72 10.91
N PHE A 129 -1.84 -9.04 9.77
CA PHE A 129 -2.48 -8.09 8.86
C PHE A 129 -3.99 -8.30 8.95
N ALA A 130 -4.73 -7.25 9.32
CA ALA A 130 -6.16 -7.36 9.64
C ALA A 130 -6.99 -6.29 8.95
N GLY A 131 -8.14 -6.67 8.42
CA GLY A 131 -9.10 -5.76 7.80
C GLY A 131 -10.15 -5.23 8.78
N THR A 132 -10.97 -4.29 8.31
CA THR A 132 -12.11 -3.73 9.04
C THR A 132 -13.36 -3.73 8.14
N MET A 133 -14.50 -4.20 8.66
CA MET A 133 -15.78 -4.17 7.91
C MET A 133 -16.61 -2.93 8.20
N THR A 134 -16.28 -2.22 9.27
CA THR A 134 -16.86 -0.96 9.70
C THR A 134 -15.72 -0.05 10.16
N LYS A 135 -16.02 1.25 10.32
CA LYS A 135 -15.07 2.19 10.93
C LYS A 135 -14.80 1.78 12.38
N VAL A 136 -13.52 1.63 12.73
CA VAL A 136 -13.09 1.26 14.09
C VAL A 136 -11.95 2.15 14.57
N THR A 137 -11.83 2.30 15.89
CA THR A 137 -10.64 2.87 16.52
C THR A 137 -9.78 1.75 17.08
N LYS A 138 -8.50 1.71 16.73
CA LYS A 138 -7.54 0.74 17.26
C LYS A 138 -6.53 1.44 18.14
N VAL A 139 -6.32 0.89 19.34
CA VAL A 139 -5.33 1.34 20.32
C VAL A 139 -4.25 0.28 20.46
N SER A 140 -3.01 0.70 20.73
CA SER A 140 -1.97 -0.24 21.15
C SER A 140 -2.09 -0.51 22.65
N THR A 141 -1.94 -1.76 23.06
CA THR A 141 -1.89 -2.20 24.46
C THR A 141 -0.46 -2.57 24.87
N ALA A 142 -0.27 -3.02 26.12
CA ALA A 142 1.02 -3.51 26.58
C ALA A 142 1.46 -4.78 25.84
N GLU A 143 0.53 -5.62 25.39
CA GLU A 143 0.77 -6.91 24.75
C GLU A 143 0.75 -6.82 23.21
N THR A 144 -0.05 -5.92 22.65
CA THR A 144 -0.25 -5.82 21.20
C THR A 144 -0.09 -4.38 20.72
N SER A 145 0.80 -4.19 19.75
CA SER A 145 1.01 -2.91 19.08
C SER A 145 0.26 -2.88 17.75
N CYS A 146 -0.59 -1.87 17.54
CA CYS A 146 -1.32 -1.67 16.30
C CYS A 146 -0.63 -0.59 15.44
N PHE A 147 -0.59 -0.77 14.13
CA PHE A 147 0.04 0.15 13.20
C PHE A 147 -0.84 0.37 11.97
N ILE A 148 -0.81 1.59 11.43
CA ILE A 148 -1.37 1.91 10.11
C ILE A 148 -0.24 2.16 9.12
N TYR A 149 -0.49 1.89 7.85
CA TYR A 149 0.43 2.26 6.78
C TYR A 149 0.04 3.62 6.18
N THR A 150 0.98 4.55 6.17
CA THR A 150 0.77 5.88 5.60
C THR A 150 1.34 5.94 4.19
N ALA A 151 0.44 6.10 3.22
CA ALA A 151 0.77 6.28 1.82
C ALA A 151 1.68 7.48 1.55
N ALA A 152 1.53 8.57 2.32
CA ALA A 152 2.28 9.81 2.13
C ALA A 152 3.79 9.63 2.33
N ASN A 153 4.19 8.86 3.35
CA ASN A 153 5.59 8.70 3.75
C ASN A 153 6.10 7.26 3.52
N GLY A 154 5.23 6.38 3.02
CA GLY A 154 5.53 4.96 2.85
C GLY A 154 5.89 4.24 4.14
N SER A 155 5.43 4.72 5.30
CA SER A 155 5.88 4.29 6.62
C SER A 155 4.74 3.77 7.50
N PHE A 156 5.10 2.91 8.45
CA PHE A 156 4.20 2.46 9.50
C PHE A 156 4.12 3.50 10.62
N VAL A 157 2.91 3.74 11.11
CA VAL A 157 2.64 4.63 12.25
C VAL A 157 1.92 3.83 13.32
N LYS A 158 2.54 3.75 14.50
CA LYS A 158 1.97 3.07 15.67
C LYS A 158 0.75 3.85 16.18
N ALA A 159 -0.34 3.15 16.44
CA ALA A 159 -1.49 3.68 17.15
C ALA A 159 -1.09 3.98 18.59
N ASN A 160 -1.38 5.19 19.06
CA ASN A 160 -1.10 5.53 20.45
C ASN A 160 -2.04 4.76 21.42
N SER A 161 -1.70 4.77 22.70
CA SER A 161 -2.55 4.21 23.76
C SER A 161 -3.66 5.19 24.21
N ASN A 162 -3.54 6.48 23.88
CA ASN A 162 -4.45 7.55 24.31
C ASN A 162 -5.23 8.12 23.11
N GLY A 163 -6.29 7.43 22.70
CA GLY A 163 -7.18 7.81 21.59
C GLY A 163 -7.05 6.95 20.33
N GLY A 164 -5.96 6.19 20.18
CA GLY A 164 -5.73 5.24 19.11
C GLY A 164 -5.63 5.86 17.72
N VAL A 165 -5.94 5.05 16.72
CA VAL A 165 -6.04 5.44 15.32
C VAL A 165 -7.37 5.00 14.74
N VAL A 166 -8.08 5.92 14.10
CA VAL A 166 -9.32 5.62 13.38
C VAL A 166 -8.96 4.98 12.04
N ILE A 167 -9.49 3.78 11.82
CA ILE A 167 -9.38 3.02 10.57
C ILE A 167 -10.79 2.97 9.96
N PRO A 168 -11.01 3.62 8.80
CA PRO A 168 -12.29 3.56 8.13
C PRO A 168 -12.63 2.13 7.68
N ALA A 169 -13.86 1.90 7.23
CA ALA A 169 -14.27 0.59 6.73
C ALA A 169 -13.44 0.17 5.50
N TYR A 170 -13.37 -1.14 5.29
CA TYR A 170 -12.73 -1.80 4.15
C TYR A 170 -11.25 -1.50 3.97
N ARG A 171 -10.59 -1.07 5.04
CA ARG A 171 -9.14 -0.82 5.11
C ARG A 171 -8.51 -1.81 6.08
N CYS A 172 -7.18 -1.84 6.11
CA CYS A 172 -6.46 -2.76 6.96
C CYS A 172 -5.47 -2.03 7.85
N TYR A 173 -5.05 -2.73 8.88
CA TYR A 173 -4.03 -2.34 9.83
C TYR A 173 -3.13 -3.54 10.13
N PHE A 174 -2.00 -3.25 10.77
CA PHE A 174 -0.99 -4.22 11.13
C PHE A 174 -0.95 -4.35 12.64
N GLN A 175 -0.71 -5.55 13.13
CA GLN A 175 -0.48 -5.79 14.55
C GLN A 175 0.79 -6.61 14.71
N THR A 176 1.49 -6.33 15.80
CA THR A 176 2.58 -7.16 16.30
C THR A 176 2.36 -7.39 17.78
N LYS A 177 2.92 -8.48 18.33
CA LYS A 177 3.18 -8.48 19.78
C LYS A 177 4.09 -7.29 20.12
N SER A 178 3.96 -6.75 21.32
CA SER A 178 4.69 -5.53 21.70
C SER A 178 6.18 -5.75 21.96
N ASP A 179 6.61 -6.99 22.19
CA ASP A 179 8.00 -7.40 22.43
C ASP A 179 8.75 -7.86 21.17
N VAL A 180 8.08 -7.94 20.02
CA VAL A 180 8.71 -8.26 18.73
C VAL A 180 9.01 -7.00 17.90
N ALA A 181 9.82 -7.16 16.86
CA ALA A 181 10.19 -6.05 15.99
C ALA A 181 8.96 -5.35 15.39
N ALA A 182 8.91 -4.02 15.52
CA ALA A 182 7.84 -3.23 14.94
C ALA A 182 7.86 -3.33 13.39
N PRO A 183 6.71 -3.18 12.72
CA PRO A 183 6.65 -3.17 11.26
C PRO A 183 7.54 -2.07 10.68
N ALA A 184 8.51 -2.46 9.88
CA ALA A 184 9.47 -1.57 9.23
C ALA A 184 9.19 -1.46 7.73
N LYS A 185 8.79 -2.56 7.08
CA LYS A 185 8.70 -2.62 5.62
C LYS A 185 7.60 -3.57 5.13
N MET A 186 6.97 -3.17 4.02
CA MET A 186 6.25 -4.08 3.14
C MET A 186 7.19 -4.48 1.99
N GLN A 187 7.51 -5.76 1.88
CA GLN A 187 8.30 -6.33 0.80
C GLN A 187 7.37 -6.96 -0.22
N PHE A 188 7.44 -6.52 -1.48
CA PHE A 188 6.66 -7.10 -2.56
C PHE A 188 7.56 -7.97 -3.43
N ILE A 189 7.27 -9.26 -3.51
CA ILE A 189 8.01 -10.21 -4.33
C ILE A 189 7.59 -10.06 -5.79
N ASN A 190 8.55 -10.20 -6.71
CA ASN A 190 8.35 -10.04 -8.16
C ASN A 190 7.86 -8.65 -8.60
N GLU A 191 8.01 -7.62 -7.77
CA GLU A 191 8.04 -6.25 -8.27
C GLU A 191 9.44 -5.95 -8.83
N SER A 192 9.50 -5.60 -10.12
CA SER A 192 10.71 -5.02 -10.70
C SER A 192 10.97 -3.68 -9.98
N THR A 193 11.99 -3.65 -9.12
CA THR A 193 12.47 -2.40 -8.55
C THR A 193 13.39 -1.76 -9.57
N GLY A 194 12.94 -0.66 -10.17
CA GLY A 194 13.81 0.16 -11.00
C GLY A 194 14.84 0.87 -10.13
N LEU A 195 16.13 0.78 -10.48
CA LEU A 195 17.14 1.72 -10.00
C LEU A 195 16.85 3.06 -10.66
N SER A 196 16.28 4.01 -9.92
CA SER A 196 15.88 5.31 -10.47
C SER A 196 17.08 6.17 -10.86
N THR A 197 18.16 6.16 -10.08
CA THR A 197 19.45 6.80 -10.40
C THR A 197 20.51 6.42 -9.35
N LEU A 198 21.69 5.99 -9.81
CA LEU A 198 22.93 6.06 -9.03
C LEU A 198 23.66 7.31 -9.54
N THR A 199 23.42 8.45 -8.89
CA THR A 199 24.08 9.70 -9.23
C THR A 199 25.44 9.76 -8.56
N LEU A 200 26.46 9.27 -9.28
CA LEU A 200 27.87 9.53 -8.99
C LEU A 200 28.23 10.85 -9.69
N TYR A 201 27.91 11.98 -9.08
CA TYR A 201 28.14 13.30 -9.69
C TYR A 201 29.62 13.60 -9.95
N ASP A 202 30.51 13.05 -9.11
CA ASP A 202 31.94 13.40 -9.12
C ASP A 202 32.84 12.31 -9.71
N ASP A 203 32.28 11.15 -10.08
CA ASP A 203 33.08 10.06 -10.66
C ASP A 203 33.16 10.18 -12.18
N ASP A 204 34.30 10.66 -12.65
CA ASP A 204 34.62 10.74 -14.07
C ASP A 204 35.36 9.50 -14.60
N ASN A 205 35.46 8.42 -13.81
CA ASN A 205 36.15 7.21 -14.24
C ASN A 205 35.28 6.30 -15.13
N ILE A 206 35.96 5.56 -15.99
CA ILE A 206 35.44 4.48 -16.83
C ILE A 206 35.75 3.16 -16.16
N TYR A 207 34.78 2.25 -16.13
CA TYR A 207 34.95 0.91 -15.55
C TYR A 207 34.62 -0.19 -16.55
N THR A 208 35.21 -1.37 -16.35
CA THR A 208 34.75 -2.60 -16.99
C THR A 208 33.37 -3.03 -16.42
N LEU A 209 32.73 -4.00 -17.05
CA LEU A 209 31.49 -4.60 -16.53
C LEU A 209 31.68 -5.28 -15.16
N GLN A 210 32.91 -5.63 -14.80
CA GLN A 210 33.29 -6.20 -13.50
C GLN A 210 33.65 -5.12 -12.46
N GLY A 211 33.53 -3.83 -12.81
CA GLY A 211 33.82 -2.72 -11.89
C GLY A 211 35.31 -2.36 -11.75
N VAL A 212 36.18 -2.81 -12.68
CA VAL A 212 37.60 -2.45 -12.68
C VAL A 212 37.78 -1.07 -13.30
N CYS A 213 38.42 -0.14 -12.60
CA CYS A 213 38.69 1.21 -13.10
C CYS A 213 39.74 1.19 -14.21
N LEU A 214 39.43 1.82 -15.34
CA LEU A 214 40.27 1.98 -16.53
C LEU A 214 40.81 3.41 -16.69
N GLY A 215 40.59 4.27 -15.67
CA GLY A 215 40.97 5.68 -15.67
C GLY A 215 39.80 6.62 -16.00
N ARG A 216 40.11 7.90 -16.19
CA ARG A 216 39.12 8.96 -16.44
C ARG A 216 38.45 8.86 -17.81
N CYS A 217 37.35 9.58 -18.03
CA CYS A 217 36.63 9.65 -19.31
C CYS A 217 37.55 10.01 -20.49
N SER A 218 38.61 10.77 -20.24
CA SER A 218 39.65 11.08 -21.23
C SER A 218 40.43 9.86 -21.76
N THR A 219 40.42 8.70 -21.08
CA THR A 219 41.03 7.47 -21.57
C THR A 219 40.13 6.72 -22.54
N LEU A 220 38.83 7.06 -22.58
CA LEU A 220 37.85 6.39 -23.43
C LEU A 220 38.32 6.30 -24.89
N PRO A 221 38.87 7.34 -25.56
CA PRO A 221 39.35 7.22 -26.94
C PRO A 221 40.38 6.10 -27.19
N ALA A 222 41.22 5.78 -26.21
CA ALA A 222 42.30 4.80 -26.31
C ALA A 222 41.88 3.35 -26.00
N LEU A 223 40.66 3.14 -25.46
CA LEU A 223 40.19 1.81 -25.13
C LEU A 223 39.82 0.99 -26.40
N PRO A 224 39.83 -0.35 -26.35
CA PRO A 224 39.23 -1.18 -27.39
C PRO A 224 37.73 -0.92 -27.57
N LYS A 225 37.14 -1.42 -28.66
CA LYS A 225 35.68 -1.44 -28.81
C LYS A 225 35.07 -2.39 -27.78
N GLY A 226 33.98 -1.97 -27.15
CA GLY A 226 33.38 -2.75 -26.07
C GLY A 226 32.35 -1.99 -25.25
N ILE A 227 31.81 -2.68 -24.25
CA ILE A 227 30.83 -2.12 -23.30
C ILE A 227 31.57 -1.72 -22.02
N TYR A 228 31.40 -0.46 -21.62
CA TYR A 228 31.99 0.11 -20.42
C TYR A 228 30.93 0.73 -19.52
N ILE A 229 31.28 1.02 -18.27
CA ILE A 229 30.43 1.76 -17.32
C ILE A 229 31.03 3.16 -17.14
N TYR A 230 30.22 4.19 -17.37
CA TYR A 230 30.56 5.60 -17.11
C TYR A 230 29.38 6.29 -16.42
N LYS A 231 29.63 6.98 -15.30
CA LYS A 231 28.61 7.70 -14.50
C LYS A 231 27.34 6.85 -14.26
N GLY A 232 27.55 5.59 -13.86
CA GLY A 232 26.49 4.63 -13.56
C GLY A 232 25.71 4.13 -14.79
N ARG A 233 26.18 4.37 -16.01
CA ARG A 233 25.51 3.95 -17.25
C ARG A 233 26.43 3.09 -18.11
N LYS A 234 25.84 2.10 -18.79
CA LYS A 234 26.53 1.35 -19.85
C LYS A 234 26.71 2.25 -21.07
N ILE A 235 27.93 2.32 -21.58
CA ILE A 235 28.28 3.01 -22.83
C ILE A 235 28.92 2.03 -23.80
N LEU A 236 28.70 2.24 -25.08
CA LEU A 236 29.34 1.49 -26.16
C LEU A 236 30.42 2.37 -26.78
N LYS A 237 31.59 1.77 -27.02
CA LYS A 237 32.69 2.39 -27.75
C LYS A 237 33.01 1.61 -29.01
#